data_AF-K9TPW2-F1
#
_entry.id   AF-K9TPW2-F1
#
_cell.length_a   1.000
_cell.length_b   1.000
_cell.length_c   1.000
_cell.angle_alpha   90.00
_cell.angle_beta   90.00
_cell.angle_gamma   90.00
#
_symmetry.space_group_name_H-M   'P 1'
#
loop_
_entity.id
_entity.type
_entity.pdbx_description
1 polymer ?
#
loop_
_entity_poly.entity_id
_entity_poly.type
_entity_poly.pdbx_seq_one_letter_code
_entity_poly.pdbx_strand_id
1 'polypeptide(L)'
;MVMNEIFGEFIHDLPPGHDYLDIGFSANSRPIKDRWRNNLLSAYFVADYLTTFLPIDDNDPAAKRRQQDSKASVSYVANELLENTMKFHSPADEYPVRFGIHFIEGPEKIIVLMSRNTVTQEAGDRFKAFIQELLSSDPQELYIKRMEENNQDSGLGFLTMMIDYSAKLGWKFEPIPNHPNLMVATTLVQLIL
;
A
#
# COMPACT_ATOMS: atom_id res chain seq x y z
N MET A 1 -15.77 -13.41 -19.92
CA MET A 1 -15.15 -13.38 -18.59
C MET A 1 -14.48 -12.03 -18.46
N VAL A 2 -14.82 -11.24 -17.44
CA VAL A 2 -14.10 -10.00 -17.19
C VAL A 2 -12.81 -10.38 -16.45
N MET A 3 -11.66 -10.07 -17.03
CA MET A 3 -10.37 -10.59 -16.60
C MET A 3 -9.75 -9.62 -15.59
N ASN A 4 -9.24 -10.16 -14.48
CA ASN A 4 -8.45 -9.37 -13.54
C ASN A 4 -7.09 -9.05 -14.18
N GLU A 5 -6.58 -7.84 -13.96
CA GLU A 5 -5.25 -7.43 -14.41
C GLU A 5 -4.31 -7.34 -13.22
N ILE A 6 -3.13 -7.96 -13.32
CA ILE A 6 -2.16 -8.08 -12.23
C ILE A 6 -0.81 -7.58 -12.71
N PHE A 7 -0.12 -6.85 -11.83
CA PHE A 7 1.18 -6.24 -12.11
C PHE A 7 2.12 -6.42 -10.90
N GLY A 8 3.42 -6.45 -11.16
CA GLY A 8 4.45 -6.54 -10.12
C GLY A 8 4.42 -7.86 -9.34
N GLU A 9 4.94 -7.83 -8.12
CA GLU A 9 5.02 -8.98 -7.20
C GLU A 9 3.74 -9.08 -6.36
N PHE A 10 2.59 -9.19 -7.01
CA PHE A 10 1.31 -9.36 -6.31
C PHE A 10 1.16 -10.77 -5.73
N ILE A 11 0.83 -10.86 -4.43
CA ILE A 11 0.54 -12.13 -3.77
C ILE A 11 -0.93 -12.48 -3.99
N HIS A 12 -1.18 -13.58 -4.70
CA HIS A 12 -2.54 -14.03 -5.01
C HIS A 12 -3.28 -14.57 -3.78
N ASP A 13 -2.59 -15.42 -3.01
CA ASP A 13 -3.14 -16.13 -1.87
C ASP A 13 -2.18 -15.96 -0.69
N LEU A 14 -2.62 -15.24 0.33
CA LEU A 14 -1.91 -15.18 1.60
C LEU A 14 -2.03 -16.54 2.32
N PRO A 15 -0.98 -17.00 3.01
CA PRO A 15 -0.99 -18.31 3.65
C PRO A 15 -2.12 -18.40 4.71
N PRO A 16 -2.85 -19.50 4.83
CA PRO A 16 -3.93 -19.59 5.82
C PRO A 16 -3.38 -19.51 7.26
N GLY A 17 -4.13 -18.86 8.16
CA GLY A 17 -3.80 -18.81 9.60
C GLY A 17 -2.65 -17.87 9.97
N HIS A 18 -2.19 -17.03 9.05
CA HIS A 18 -1.25 -15.94 9.35
C HIS A 18 -1.93 -14.84 10.18
N ASP A 19 -1.13 -14.12 10.98
CA ASP A 19 -1.64 -12.97 11.72
C ASP A 19 -1.90 -11.78 10.79
N TYR A 20 -2.98 -11.05 11.03
CA TYR A 20 -3.32 -9.87 10.24
C TYR A 20 -4.24 -8.90 10.99
N LEU A 21 -4.27 -7.66 10.51
CA LEU A 21 -5.20 -6.62 10.93
C LEU A 21 -5.76 -5.91 9.70
N ASP A 22 -7.09 -5.89 9.57
CA ASP A 22 -7.81 -5.16 8.53
C ASP A 22 -8.60 -3.98 9.11
N ILE A 23 -8.48 -2.83 8.45
CA ILE A 23 -9.15 -1.58 8.78
C ILE A 23 -10.06 -1.19 7.61
N GLY A 24 -11.31 -0.85 7.91
CA GLY A 24 -12.29 -0.39 6.93
C GLY A 24 -12.70 1.06 7.14
N PHE A 25 -12.74 1.83 6.05
CA PHE A 25 -13.22 3.20 6.03
C PHE A 25 -14.49 3.27 5.19
N SER A 26 -15.63 3.50 5.84
CA SER A 26 -16.94 3.66 5.19
C SER A 26 -16.98 4.82 4.21
N ALA A 27 -17.58 4.63 3.04
CA ALA A 27 -17.79 5.69 2.05
C ALA A 27 -18.76 6.78 2.55
N ASN A 28 -19.77 6.40 3.33
CA ASN A 28 -20.92 7.25 3.70
C ASN A 28 -20.75 8.20 4.90
N SER A 29 -19.55 8.35 5.48
CA SER A 29 -19.40 9.11 6.74
C SER A 29 -18.28 10.15 6.63
N ARG A 30 -18.71 11.40 6.40
CA ARG A 30 -17.89 12.59 6.09
C ARG A 30 -17.14 12.45 4.75
N PRO A 31 -16.83 13.56 4.04
CA PRO A 31 -16.02 13.48 2.84
C PRO A 31 -14.75 12.68 3.17
N ILE A 32 -14.43 11.65 2.38
CA ILE A 32 -13.19 10.87 2.56
C ILE A 32 -11.94 11.77 2.63
N LYS A 33 -12.03 12.96 2.02
CA LYS A 33 -11.06 14.06 2.10
C LYS A 33 -10.82 14.60 3.51
N ASP A 34 -11.83 14.61 4.39
CA ASP A 34 -11.65 15.01 5.79
C ASP A 34 -10.92 13.93 6.60
N ARG A 35 -11.06 12.65 6.20
CA ARG A 35 -10.31 11.54 6.78
C ARG A 35 -8.86 11.49 6.32
N TRP A 36 -8.53 12.09 5.18
CA TRP A 36 -7.14 12.27 4.73
C TRP A 36 -6.27 12.85 5.85
N ARG A 37 -6.79 13.84 6.59
CA ARG A 37 -6.06 14.47 7.71
C ARG A 37 -5.67 13.48 8.82
N ASN A 38 -6.32 12.31 8.87
CA ASN A 38 -6.06 11.24 9.82
C ASN A 38 -5.27 10.06 9.21
N ASN A 39 -4.76 10.16 7.98
CA ASN A 39 -3.92 9.11 7.37
C ASN A 39 -2.71 8.83 8.26
N LEU A 40 -2.04 9.89 8.74
CA LEU A 40 -0.96 9.79 9.70
C LEU A 40 -1.36 9.04 10.97
N LEU A 41 -2.55 9.29 11.51
CA LEU A 41 -3.03 8.60 12.71
C LEU A 41 -3.22 7.10 12.45
N SER A 42 -3.80 6.73 11.31
CA SER A 42 -4.02 5.33 10.94
C SER A 42 -2.70 4.61 10.66
N ALA A 43 -1.76 5.29 9.99
CA ALA A 43 -0.42 4.79 9.74
C ALA A 43 0.36 4.56 11.05
N TYR A 44 0.33 5.51 11.98
CA TYR A 44 0.95 5.35 13.30
C TYR A 44 0.31 4.23 14.09
N PHE A 45 -1.02 4.11 14.09
CA PHE A 45 -1.72 3.01 14.77
C PHE A 45 -1.29 1.64 14.24
N VAL A 46 -1.21 1.47 12.92
CA VAL A 46 -0.74 0.22 12.30
C VAL A 46 0.72 -0.05 12.64
N ALA A 47 1.58 0.97 12.59
CA ALA A 47 2.99 0.85 12.93
C ALA A 47 3.22 0.58 14.43
N ASP A 48 2.37 1.07 15.32
CA ASP A 48 2.38 0.71 16.74
C ASP A 48 1.92 -0.73 16.94
N TYR A 49 0.84 -1.14 16.27
CA TYR A 49 0.34 -2.51 16.32
C TYR A 49 1.39 -3.52 15.85
N LEU A 50 2.18 -3.18 14.82
CA LEU A 50 3.33 -3.96 14.35
C LEU A 50 4.26 -4.38 15.48
N THR A 51 4.54 -3.49 16.43
CA THR A 51 5.52 -3.76 17.50
C THR A 51 5.13 -4.93 18.38
N THR A 52 3.84 -5.30 18.43
CA THR A 52 3.35 -6.48 19.15
C THR A 52 3.81 -7.80 18.51
N PHE A 53 4.20 -7.78 17.23
CA PHE A 53 4.72 -8.94 16.48
C PHE A 53 6.26 -8.96 16.38
N LEU A 54 6.94 -7.95 16.93
CA LEU A 54 8.39 -7.81 16.91
C LEU A 54 8.93 -7.86 18.34
N PRO A 55 9.12 -9.07 18.92
CA PRO A 55 9.61 -9.19 20.29
C PRO A 55 10.98 -8.55 20.42
N ILE A 56 11.19 -7.79 21.49
CA ILE A 56 12.50 -7.27 21.85
C ILE A 56 13.21 -8.36 22.64
N ASP A 57 14.34 -8.85 22.12
CA ASP A 57 15.26 -9.65 22.91
C ASP A 57 16.08 -8.71 23.79
N ASP A 58 15.86 -8.75 25.10
CA ASP A 58 16.60 -7.93 26.07
C ASP A 58 18.11 -8.21 26.07
N ASN A 59 18.54 -9.34 25.50
CA ASN A 59 19.95 -9.70 25.35
C ASN A 59 20.58 -9.18 24.04
N ASP A 60 19.78 -8.61 23.13
CA ASP A 60 20.26 -7.97 21.91
C ASP A 60 19.99 -6.45 21.94
N PRO A 61 21.00 -5.63 22.29
CA PRO A 61 20.87 -4.18 22.28
C PRO A 61 20.45 -3.59 20.93
N ALA A 62 20.68 -4.31 19.82
CA ALA A 62 20.27 -3.88 18.48
C ALA A 62 18.82 -4.23 18.15
N ALA A 63 18.16 -5.13 18.91
CA ALA A 63 16.76 -5.52 18.68
C ALA A 63 15.81 -4.33 18.76
N LYS A 64 16.01 -3.45 19.74
CA LYS A 64 15.21 -2.23 19.89
C LYS A 64 15.36 -1.28 18.71
N ARG A 65 16.58 -1.16 18.16
CA ARG A 65 16.84 -0.32 16.99
C ARG A 65 16.18 -0.89 15.74
N ARG A 66 16.32 -2.20 15.49
CA ARG A 66 15.65 -2.87 14.37
C ARG A 66 14.14 -2.70 14.44
N GLN A 67 13.53 -2.88 15.62
CA GLN A 67 12.10 -2.65 15.80
C GLN A 67 11.70 -1.20 15.48
N GLN A 68 12.48 -0.21 15.91
CA GLN A 68 12.24 1.21 15.60
C GLN A 68 12.34 1.48 14.09
N ASP A 69 13.34 0.91 13.43
CA ASP A 69 13.53 1.04 11.98
C ASP A 69 12.34 0.40 11.22
N SER A 70 11.95 -0.83 11.58
CA SER A 70 10.76 -1.50 11.01
C SER A 70 9.49 -0.70 11.22
N LYS A 71 9.29 -0.14 12.43
CA LYS A 71 8.13 0.71 12.74
C LYS A 71 8.13 1.96 11.86
N ALA A 72 9.28 2.61 11.67
CA ALA A 72 9.39 3.80 10.82
C ALA A 72 9.07 3.45 9.36
N SER A 73 9.62 2.35 8.83
CA SER A 73 9.33 1.86 7.48
C SER A 73 7.84 1.58 7.27
N VAL A 74 7.22 0.82 8.18
CA VAL A 74 5.78 0.51 8.11
C VAL A 74 4.94 1.77 8.22
N SER A 75 5.30 2.71 9.09
CA SER A 75 4.58 3.98 9.22
C SER A 75 4.64 4.79 7.92
N TYR A 76 5.80 4.86 7.27
CA TYR A 76 5.96 5.55 6.00
C TYR A 76 5.10 4.89 4.91
N VAL A 77 5.27 3.57 4.71
CA VAL A 77 4.55 2.82 3.68
C VAL A 77 3.05 2.88 3.90
N ALA A 78 2.57 2.68 5.13
CA ALA A 78 1.16 2.75 5.45
C ALA A 78 0.58 4.14 5.16
N ASN A 79 1.31 5.22 5.49
CA ASN A 79 0.86 6.57 5.21
C ASN A 79 0.73 6.83 3.71
N GLU A 80 1.75 6.49 2.92
CA GLU A 80 1.73 6.65 1.46
C GLU A 80 0.61 5.83 0.79
N LEU A 81 0.41 4.58 1.22
CA LEU A 81 -0.68 3.75 0.69
C LEU A 81 -2.04 4.32 1.05
N LEU A 82 -2.27 4.72 2.31
CA LEU A 82 -3.52 5.33 2.73
C LEU A 82 -3.77 6.64 1.99
N GLU A 83 -2.74 7.48 1.84
CA GLU A 83 -2.84 8.74 1.10
C GLU A 83 -3.27 8.51 -0.35
N ASN A 84 -2.57 7.64 -1.08
CA ASN A 84 -2.92 7.30 -2.45
C ASN A 84 -4.34 6.73 -2.54
N THR A 85 -4.67 5.81 -1.65
CA THR A 85 -5.96 5.12 -1.65
C THR A 85 -7.11 6.08 -1.40
N MET A 86 -6.96 7.03 -0.49
CA MET A 86 -7.95 8.08 -0.20
C MET A 86 -8.02 9.13 -1.31
N LYS A 87 -6.87 9.52 -1.89
CA LYS A 87 -6.76 10.51 -2.98
C LYS A 87 -7.50 10.09 -4.23
N PHE A 88 -7.33 8.82 -4.62
CA PHE A 88 -7.84 8.30 -5.88
C PHE A 88 -9.16 7.52 -5.73
N HIS A 89 -9.71 7.44 -4.52
CA HIS A 89 -10.99 6.77 -4.32
C HIS A 89 -12.12 7.48 -5.10
N SER A 90 -12.83 6.71 -5.91
CA SER A 90 -14.06 7.15 -6.54
C SER A 90 -15.10 7.51 -5.47
N PRO A 91 -15.81 8.65 -5.59
CA PRO A 91 -16.86 9.05 -4.65
C PRO A 91 -18.15 8.22 -4.78
N ALA A 92 -18.09 7.05 -5.41
CA ALA A 92 -19.22 6.14 -5.46
C ALA A 92 -19.47 5.58 -4.05
N ASP A 93 -20.50 6.11 -3.40
CA ASP A 93 -20.84 6.00 -1.97
C ASP A 93 -21.13 4.57 -1.44
N GLU A 94 -20.89 3.53 -2.25
CA GLU A 94 -21.22 2.14 -1.92
C GLU A 94 -20.01 1.31 -1.49
N TYR A 95 -18.79 1.68 -1.90
CA TYR A 95 -17.61 0.84 -1.71
C TYR A 95 -16.63 1.41 -0.68
N PRO A 96 -16.38 0.73 0.46
CA PRO A 96 -15.44 1.21 1.45
C PRO A 96 -13.99 1.10 0.98
N VAL A 97 -13.13 1.97 1.50
CA VAL A 97 -11.68 1.78 1.44
C VAL A 97 -11.28 0.73 2.49
N ARG A 98 -10.38 -0.18 2.11
CA ARG A 98 -9.77 -1.15 3.02
C ARG A 98 -8.25 -0.95 3.07
N PHE A 99 -7.69 -1.18 4.25
CA PHE A 99 -6.26 -1.25 4.47
C PHE A 99 -5.97 -2.43 5.39
N GLY A 100 -4.99 -3.25 5.05
CA GLY A 100 -4.60 -4.45 5.79
C GLY A 100 -3.11 -4.49 6.00
N ILE A 101 -2.70 -5.06 7.14
CA ILE A 101 -1.33 -5.49 7.40
C ILE A 101 -1.35 -6.98 7.73
N HIS A 102 -0.50 -7.75 7.07
CA HIS A 102 -0.43 -9.20 7.17
C HIS A 102 1.00 -9.62 7.47
N PHE A 103 1.16 -10.63 8.32
CA PHE A 103 2.45 -11.12 8.80
C PHE A 103 2.70 -12.53 8.28
N ILE A 104 3.60 -12.66 7.32
CA ILE A 104 3.97 -13.95 6.75
C ILE A 104 5.25 -14.42 7.44
N GLU A 105 5.14 -15.53 8.17
CA GLU A 105 6.28 -16.20 8.78
C GLU A 105 6.92 -17.18 7.78
N GLY A 106 8.24 -17.15 7.67
CA GLY A 106 9.04 -17.96 6.75
C GLY A 106 10.52 -17.98 7.16
N PRO A 107 11.46 -18.24 6.23
CA PRO A 107 12.89 -18.06 6.49
C PRO A 107 13.24 -16.62 6.91
N GLU A 108 12.48 -15.67 6.39
CA GLU A 108 12.49 -14.25 6.73
C GLU A 108 11.08 -13.83 7.12
N LYS A 109 10.97 -12.79 7.95
CA LYS A 109 9.67 -12.25 8.35
C LYS A 109 9.22 -11.22 7.32
N ILE A 110 8.10 -11.47 6.67
CA ILE A 110 7.56 -10.59 5.63
C ILE A 110 6.31 -9.91 6.14
N ILE A 111 6.30 -8.58 6.10
CA ILE A 111 5.11 -7.77 6.32
C ILE A 111 4.52 -7.43 4.97
N VAL A 112 3.24 -7.72 4.78
CA VAL A 112 2.48 -7.31 3.60
C VAL A 112 1.48 -6.24 4.00
N LEU A 113 1.66 -5.04 3.45
CA LEU A 113 0.69 -3.95 3.54
C LEU A 113 -0.16 -3.96 2.28
N MET A 114 -1.48 -3.93 2.44
CA MET A 114 -2.42 -3.96 1.34
C MET A 114 -3.44 -2.85 1.47
N SER A 115 -3.67 -2.09 0.41
CA SER A 115 -4.76 -1.12 0.35
C SER A 115 -5.68 -1.42 -0.81
N ARG A 116 -6.98 -1.16 -0.63
CA ARG A 116 -8.02 -1.44 -1.61
C ARG A 116 -9.00 -0.28 -1.67
N ASN A 117 -9.21 0.27 -2.86
CA ASN A 117 -10.22 1.28 -3.13
C ASN A 117 -10.91 1.00 -4.47
N THR A 118 -12.06 1.64 -4.64
CA THR A 118 -12.70 1.74 -5.95
C THR A 118 -12.18 2.97 -6.68
N VAL A 119 -11.91 2.84 -7.98
CA VAL A 119 -11.46 3.91 -8.88
C VAL A 119 -12.33 3.92 -10.13
N THR A 120 -12.38 5.05 -10.85
CA THR A 120 -13.01 5.08 -12.18
C THR A 120 -12.16 4.34 -13.20
N GLN A 121 -12.78 3.87 -14.29
CA GLN A 121 -12.06 3.21 -15.39
C GLN A 121 -10.89 4.07 -15.90
N GLU A 122 -11.15 5.36 -16.14
CA GLU A 122 -10.16 6.32 -16.61
C GLU A 122 -8.98 6.50 -15.64
N ALA A 123 -9.26 6.60 -14.33
CA ALA A 123 -8.22 6.71 -13.31
C ALA A 123 -7.42 5.40 -13.17
N GLY A 124 -8.11 4.26 -13.23
CA GLY A 124 -7.48 2.93 -13.24
C GLY A 124 -6.55 2.74 -14.43
N ASP A 125 -6.96 3.13 -15.64
CA ASP A 125 -6.14 2.97 -16.85
C ASP A 125 -4.91 3.88 -16.84
N ARG A 126 -5.04 5.12 -16.33
CA ARG A 126 -3.87 5.97 -16.05
C ARG A 126 -2.92 5.33 -15.05
N PHE A 127 -3.46 4.72 -13.99
CA PHE A 127 -2.64 4.08 -12.98
C PHE A 127 -1.91 2.85 -13.52
N LYS A 128 -2.57 2.03 -14.35
CA LYS A 128 -1.93 0.90 -15.05
C LYS A 128 -0.79 1.36 -15.96
N ALA A 129 -1.02 2.41 -16.76
CA ALA A 129 0.03 2.97 -17.62
C ALA A 129 1.25 3.45 -16.81
N PHE A 130 0.98 4.10 -15.67
CA PHE A 130 2.02 4.49 -14.72
C PHE A 130 2.77 3.27 -14.14
N ILE A 131 2.06 2.21 -13.73
CA ILE A 131 2.68 0.99 -13.19
C ILE A 131 3.56 0.33 -14.25
N GLN A 132 3.14 0.32 -15.51
CA GLN A 132 3.95 -0.19 -16.62
C GLN A 132 5.23 0.61 -16.83
N GLU A 133 5.17 1.95 -16.79
CA GLU A 133 6.38 2.79 -16.82
C GLU A 133 7.30 2.45 -15.64
N LEU A 134 6.74 2.38 -14.43
CA LEU A 134 7.48 2.07 -13.20
C LEU A 134 8.20 0.72 -13.27
N LEU A 135 7.54 -0.32 -13.78
CA LEU A 135 8.09 -1.68 -13.87
C LEU A 135 9.09 -1.86 -15.03
N SER A 136 9.06 -0.96 -16.03
CA SER A 136 9.94 -1.03 -17.21
C SER A 136 11.18 -0.14 -17.13
N SER A 137 11.26 0.72 -16.11
CA SER A 137 12.34 1.70 -15.91
C SER A 137 13.28 1.28 -14.80
N ASP A 138 14.50 1.83 -14.79
CA ASP A 138 15.33 1.81 -13.58
C ASP A 138 14.71 2.74 -12.52
N PRO A 139 14.45 2.27 -11.29
CA PRO A 139 13.82 3.08 -10.26
C PRO A 139 14.60 4.34 -9.89
N GLN A 140 15.94 4.30 -9.88
CA GLN A 140 16.76 5.45 -9.50
C GLN A 140 16.73 6.52 -10.61
N GLU A 141 16.86 6.11 -11.87
CA GLU A 141 16.73 7.03 -13.00
C GLU A 141 15.34 7.68 -13.05
N LEU A 142 14.27 6.89 -12.85
CA LEU A 142 12.90 7.41 -12.84
C LEU A 142 12.65 8.34 -11.65
N TYR A 143 13.26 8.08 -10.50
CA TYR A 143 13.19 8.96 -9.33
C TYR A 143 13.84 10.32 -9.60
N ILE A 144 15.06 10.34 -10.16
CA ILE A 144 15.75 11.58 -10.53
C ILE A 144 14.92 12.38 -11.52
N LYS A 145 14.43 11.72 -12.59
CA LYS A 145 13.59 12.36 -13.61
C LYS A 145 12.36 13.03 -13.00
N ARG A 146 11.64 12.34 -12.10
CA ARG A 146 10.42 12.91 -11.48
C ARG A 146 10.71 14.04 -10.50
N MET A 147 11.84 14.00 -9.82
CA MET A 147 12.30 15.11 -8.99
C MET A 147 12.57 16.35 -9.83
N GLU A 148 13.24 16.22 -10.98
CA GLU A 148 13.55 17.33 -11.89
C GLU A 148 12.29 17.95 -12.52
N GLU A 149 11.30 17.11 -12.84
CA GLU A 149 10.01 17.54 -13.38
C GLU A 149 9.13 18.26 -12.33
N ASN A 150 9.57 18.37 -11.06
CA ASN A 150 8.79 18.88 -9.92
C ASN A 150 7.41 18.21 -9.76
N ASN A 151 7.27 16.99 -10.28
CA ASN A 151 6.00 16.28 -10.31
C ASN A 151 5.86 15.45 -9.03
N GLN A 152 5.72 16.15 -7.90
CA GLN A 152 5.67 15.55 -6.56
C GLN A 152 4.40 14.71 -6.31
N ASP A 153 3.40 14.82 -7.18
CA ASP A 153 2.03 14.49 -6.83
C ASP A 153 1.62 13.04 -7.08
N SER A 154 2.38 12.26 -7.86
CA SER A 154 2.01 10.88 -8.19
C SER A 154 3.22 10.03 -8.52
N GLY A 155 3.60 9.15 -7.58
CA GLY A 155 4.53 8.06 -7.85
C GLY A 155 5.91 8.13 -7.22
N LEU A 156 6.30 9.26 -6.63
CA LEU A 156 7.52 9.32 -5.81
C LEU A 156 7.41 8.37 -4.62
N GLY A 157 6.24 8.29 -3.95
CA GLY A 157 6.04 7.37 -2.84
C GLY A 157 6.38 5.92 -3.19
N PHE A 158 5.94 5.41 -4.35
CA PHE A 158 6.29 4.06 -4.80
C PHE A 158 7.78 3.91 -5.10
N LEU A 159 8.41 4.92 -5.69
CA LEU A 159 9.86 4.90 -5.95
C LEU A 159 10.66 4.92 -4.66
N THR A 160 10.27 5.75 -3.68
CA THR A 160 10.86 5.77 -2.34
C THR A 160 10.71 4.42 -1.65
N MET A 161 9.55 3.77 -1.75
CA MET A 161 9.35 2.40 -1.24
C MET A 161 10.36 1.40 -1.84
N MET A 162 10.56 1.44 -3.15
CA MET A 162 11.49 0.54 -3.83
C MET A 162 12.96 0.84 -3.51
N ILE A 163 13.34 2.11 -3.44
CA ILE A 163 14.73 2.54 -3.30
C ILE A 163 15.19 2.48 -1.84
N ASP A 164 14.44 3.13 -0.93
CA ASP A 164 14.88 3.32 0.45
C ASP A 164 14.52 2.13 1.34
N TYR A 165 13.47 1.39 0.99
CA TYR A 165 12.96 0.27 1.78
C TYR A 165 13.08 -1.08 1.08
N SER A 166 13.64 -1.13 -0.14
CA SER A 166 13.72 -2.36 -0.95
C SER A 166 12.37 -3.09 -1.07
N ALA A 167 11.28 -2.32 -1.05
CA ALA A 167 9.95 -2.88 -0.97
C ALA A 167 9.53 -3.52 -2.30
N LYS A 168 8.85 -4.65 -2.21
CA LYS A 168 8.27 -5.32 -3.38
C LYS A 168 6.85 -4.88 -3.58
N LEU A 169 6.53 -4.37 -4.76
CA LEU A 169 5.22 -3.79 -5.06
C LEU A 169 4.42 -4.71 -5.98
N GLY A 170 3.12 -4.83 -5.72
CA GLY A 170 2.18 -5.56 -6.56
C GLY A 170 0.84 -4.84 -6.66
N TRP A 171 0.14 -5.04 -7.79
CA TRP A 171 -1.17 -4.45 -8.01
C TRP A 171 -2.14 -5.44 -8.63
N LYS A 172 -3.42 -5.29 -8.30
CA LYS A 172 -4.53 -6.03 -8.91
C LYS A 172 -5.68 -5.08 -9.20
N PHE A 173 -6.20 -5.15 -10.43
CA PHE A 173 -7.37 -4.42 -10.86
C PHE A 173 -8.50 -5.41 -11.16
N GLU A 174 -9.65 -5.18 -10.54
CA GLU A 174 -10.82 -6.05 -10.65
C GLU A 174 -12.04 -5.25 -11.10
N PRO A 175 -12.72 -5.64 -12.17
CA PRO A 175 -13.96 -5.02 -12.61
C PRO A 175 -15.07 -5.23 -11.58
N ILE A 176 -15.95 -4.25 -11.40
CA ILE A 176 -17.09 -4.38 -10.50
C ILE A 176 -18.33 -4.83 -11.31
N PRO A 177 -18.94 -6.00 -10.99
CA PRO A 177 -20.19 -6.41 -11.60
C PRO A 177 -21.26 -5.33 -11.43
N ASN A 178 -21.99 -5.02 -12.50
CA ASN A 178 -23.04 -3.98 -12.55
C ASN A 178 -22.56 -2.51 -12.45
N HIS A 179 -21.26 -2.25 -12.30
CA HIS A 179 -20.68 -0.90 -12.33
C HIS A 179 -19.54 -0.82 -13.34
N PRO A 180 -19.82 -0.81 -14.66
CA PRO A 180 -18.80 -0.92 -15.72
C PRO A 180 -17.82 0.26 -15.77
N ASN A 181 -18.17 1.38 -15.14
CA ASN A 181 -17.31 2.57 -15.07
C ASN A 181 -16.36 2.55 -13.87
N LEU A 182 -16.45 1.52 -13.01
CA LEU A 182 -15.68 1.38 -11.79
C LEU A 182 -14.90 0.06 -11.78
N MET A 183 -13.73 0.11 -11.16
CA MET A 183 -12.95 -1.06 -10.82
C MET A 183 -12.41 -0.93 -9.40
N VAL A 184 -12.15 -2.07 -8.79
CA VAL A 184 -11.36 -2.15 -7.57
C VAL A 184 -9.90 -2.15 -7.95
N ALA A 185 -9.13 -1.25 -7.35
CA ALA A 185 -7.68 -1.30 -7.36
C ALA A 185 -7.20 -1.81 -5.99
N THR A 186 -6.32 -2.80 -6.01
CA THR A 186 -5.60 -3.29 -4.84
C THR A 186 -4.12 -3.01 -5.05
N THR A 187 -3.50 -2.31 -4.09
CA THR A 187 -2.05 -2.10 -4.04
C THR A 187 -1.47 -2.90 -2.88
N LEU A 188 -0.39 -3.61 -3.14
CA LEU A 188 0.30 -4.48 -2.20
C LEU A 188 1.77 -4.08 -2.10
N VAL A 189 2.29 -4.01 -0.88
CA VAL A 189 3.69 -3.71 -0.59
C VAL A 189 4.23 -4.75 0.38
N GLN A 190 5.35 -5.37 0.05
CA GLN A 190 6.04 -6.31 0.90
C GLN A 190 7.31 -5.66 1.47
N LEU A 191 7.49 -5.78 2.78
CA LEU A 191 8.70 -5.40 3.51
C LEU A 191 9.30 -6.64 4.14
N ILE A 192 10.58 -6.88 3.88
CA ILE A 192 11.35 -7.93 4.54
C ILE A 192 11.99 -7.32 5.79
N LEU A 193 11.78 -7.97 6.94
CA LEU A 193 12.36 -7.56 8.22
C LEU A 193 13.51 -8.45 8.67
#